data_AF-A0A7C4YM03-F1
#
_entry.id   AF-A0A7C4YM03-F1
#
_cell.length_a   1.000
_cell.length_b   1.000
_cell.length_c   1.000
_cell.angle_alpha   90.00
_cell.angle_beta   90.00
_cell.angle_gamma   90.00
#
_symmetry.space_group_name_H-M   'P 1'
#
loop_
_entity.id
_entity.type
_entity.pdbx_description
1 polymer ?
#
loop_
_entity_poly.entity_id
_entity_poly.type
_entity_poly.pdbx_seq_one_letter_code
_entity_poly.pdbx_strand_id
1 'polypeptide(L)'
;MATAKTECSELSVGFGLLGYDKPLEVSFKQVHPKFDNTLNEEKFNTFVNTYPSDIMFASMNNVGIRLRSNYKSFRNLNLVRWTGGDRQAATTSTAKDLLGANIPISVKAESRVVGNPSPYNLFVATPQGSAQAQGMTSWYLETAPQAYQEFYAFARKLTGLDTGMNTTPEAVVEFELSRRKKPLIRAIKNLGEHYPQEFQELYIRMCQKVSQSSAEIFENYLSKSLKSRIRGAVLERIAKMFFRMNAVEYVLCGIDGKNEFAVLIPDLTTWLQTWQFEDIKAIPNLEKEQSVVDFEILCTNKTTKHAYLAKFHAEIRWSHGKFSSVEGKLYKEFNWSDLPFFSVIPL
;
A
#
# COMPACT_ATOMS: atom_id res chain seq x y z
N MET A 1 8.19 11.17 4.75
CA MET A 1 7.55 12.48 4.89
C MET A 1 6.32 12.43 4.00
N ALA A 2 5.12 12.71 4.53
CA ALA A 2 3.92 12.74 3.70
C ALA A 2 4.09 13.83 2.62
N THR A 3 3.57 13.58 1.42
CA THR A 3 3.65 14.58 0.35
C THR A 3 2.61 15.67 0.61
N ALA A 4 2.85 16.91 0.12
CA ALA A 4 1.86 17.98 0.22
C ALA A 4 0.49 17.57 -0.35
N LYS A 5 0.47 16.72 -1.38
CA LYS A 5 -0.76 16.13 -1.94
C LYS A 5 -1.49 15.21 -0.95
N THR A 6 -0.75 14.36 -0.23
CA THR A 6 -1.30 13.46 0.79
C THR A 6 -1.95 14.27 1.92
N GLU A 7 -1.21 15.21 2.51
CA GLU A 7 -1.71 16.06 3.60
C GLU A 7 -2.92 16.89 3.14
N CYS A 8 -2.88 17.44 1.93
CA CYS A 8 -3.99 18.21 1.38
C CYS A 8 -5.26 17.35 1.20
N SER A 9 -5.12 16.09 0.78
CA SER A 9 -6.27 15.17 0.66
C SER A 9 -6.91 14.82 2.00
N GLU A 10 -6.10 14.61 3.04
CA GLU A 10 -6.56 14.33 4.41
C GLU A 10 -7.26 15.55 5.01
N LEU A 11 -6.63 16.71 4.90
CA LEU A 11 -7.19 17.96 5.40
C LEU A 11 -8.49 18.32 4.70
N SER A 12 -8.60 18.07 3.38
CA SER A 12 -9.85 18.29 2.63
C SER A 12 -11.01 17.53 3.25
N VAL A 13 -10.84 16.23 3.56
CA VAL A 13 -11.86 15.45 4.27
C VAL A 13 -12.12 16.05 5.66
N GLY A 14 -11.08 16.43 6.39
CA GLY A 14 -11.19 17.07 7.71
C GLY A 14 -12.02 18.35 7.71
N PHE A 15 -11.82 19.23 6.72
CA PHE A 15 -12.62 20.46 6.55
C PHE A 15 -14.09 20.14 6.28
N GLY A 16 -14.38 19.21 5.37
CA GLY A 16 -15.75 18.78 5.09
C GLY A 16 -16.43 18.14 6.31
N LEU A 17 -15.69 17.33 7.08
CA LEU A 17 -16.17 16.76 8.34
C LEU A 17 -16.52 17.83 9.38
N LEU A 18 -15.83 18.98 9.38
CA LEU A 18 -16.13 20.14 10.23
C LEU A 18 -17.25 21.04 9.67
N GLY A 19 -17.77 20.74 8.47
CA GLY A 19 -18.84 21.49 7.82
C GLY A 19 -18.36 22.72 7.03
N TYR A 20 -17.09 22.75 6.62
CA TYR A 20 -16.56 23.82 5.79
C TYR A 20 -16.66 23.44 4.30
N ASP A 21 -17.76 23.83 3.67
CA ASP A 21 -17.99 23.60 2.24
C ASP A 21 -16.97 24.33 1.35
N LYS A 22 -16.42 25.43 1.85
CA LYS A 22 -15.44 26.27 1.18
C LYS A 22 -14.20 26.47 2.05
N PRO A 23 -13.27 25.50 2.05
CA PRO A 23 -12.13 25.50 2.97
C PRO A 23 -11.11 26.63 2.71
N LEU A 24 -11.22 27.37 1.60
CA LEU A 24 -10.38 28.53 1.29
C LEU A 24 -10.94 29.85 1.87
N GLU A 25 -12.20 29.88 2.31
CA GLU A 25 -12.84 31.09 2.88
C GLU A 25 -12.63 31.21 4.41
N VAL A 26 -11.95 30.25 5.03
CA VAL A 26 -11.71 30.20 6.47
C VAL A 26 -10.28 30.62 6.82
N SER A 27 -10.11 31.28 7.96
CA SER A 27 -8.80 31.67 8.48
C SER A 27 -8.20 30.61 9.41
N PHE A 28 -6.86 30.58 9.49
CA PHE A 28 -6.13 29.71 10.41
C PHE A 28 -6.65 29.80 11.85
N LYS A 29 -6.89 31.02 12.37
CA LYS A 29 -7.39 31.25 13.72
C LYS A 29 -8.75 30.60 14.00
N GLN A 30 -9.61 30.49 12.99
CA GLN A 30 -10.92 29.85 13.13
C GLN A 30 -10.82 28.32 13.15
N VAL A 31 -9.90 27.76 12.36
CA VAL A 31 -9.85 26.32 12.09
C VAL A 31 -8.89 25.58 13.02
N HIS A 32 -7.82 26.22 13.49
CA HIS A 32 -6.82 25.60 14.36
C HIS A 32 -7.44 24.97 15.63
N PRO A 33 -8.33 25.65 16.38
CA PRO A 33 -8.99 25.05 17.53
C PRO A 33 -9.94 23.90 17.15
N LYS A 34 -10.53 23.96 15.95
CA LYS A 34 -11.42 22.91 15.42
C LYS A 34 -10.66 21.67 14.97
N PHE A 35 -9.37 21.82 14.66
CA PHE A 35 -8.43 20.73 14.40
C PHE A 35 -7.71 20.24 15.66
N ASP A 36 -8.25 20.50 16.85
CA ASP A 36 -7.64 20.11 18.13
C ASP A 36 -6.18 20.57 18.26
N ASN A 37 -5.89 21.75 17.70
CA ASN A 37 -4.57 22.38 17.62
C ASN A 37 -3.49 21.55 16.88
N THR A 38 -3.88 20.48 16.17
CA THR A 38 -2.93 19.62 15.42
C THR A 38 -2.56 20.15 14.05
N LEU A 39 -3.42 20.99 13.45
CA LEU A 39 -3.10 21.71 12.22
C LEU A 39 -2.33 22.98 12.56
N ASN A 40 -1.04 23.06 12.21
CA ASN A 40 -0.25 24.28 12.41
C ASN A 40 -0.36 25.25 11.20
N GLU A 41 0.12 26.48 11.38
CA GLU A 41 -0.02 27.55 10.37
C GLU A 41 0.75 27.25 9.07
N GLU A 42 1.94 26.66 9.16
CA GLU A 42 2.73 26.27 7.99
C GLU A 42 1.98 25.24 7.13
N LYS A 43 1.39 24.23 7.78
CA LYS A 43 0.58 23.19 7.12
C LYS A 43 -0.71 23.74 6.56
N PHE A 44 -1.36 24.66 7.27
CA PHE A 44 -2.53 25.36 6.75
C PHE A 44 -2.21 26.18 5.48
N ASN A 45 -1.11 26.94 5.49
CA ASN A 45 -0.67 27.69 4.31
C ASN A 45 -0.30 26.77 3.14
N THR A 46 0.35 25.64 3.43
CA THR A 46 0.63 24.61 2.43
C THR A 46 -0.67 24.06 1.81
N PHE A 47 -1.68 23.78 2.64
CA PHE A 47 -3.01 23.37 2.18
C PHE A 47 -3.65 24.42 1.28
N VAL A 48 -3.72 25.69 1.69
CA VAL A 48 -4.32 26.78 0.91
C VAL A 48 -3.66 26.93 -0.46
N ASN A 49 -2.33 26.78 -0.53
CA ASN A 49 -1.59 26.87 -1.79
C ASN A 49 -1.77 25.62 -2.68
N THR A 50 -1.97 24.45 -2.09
CA THR A 50 -2.04 23.16 -2.81
C THR A 50 -3.47 22.84 -3.25
N TYR A 51 -4.49 23.18 -2.45
CA TYR A 51 -5.89 22.82 -2.69
C TYR A 51 -6.43 23.23 -4.08
N PRO A 52 -6.10 24.40 -4.66
CA PRO A 52 -6.57 24.78 -5.99
C PRO A 52 -5.93 23.98 -7.13
N SER A 53 -4.84 23.25 -6.87
CA SER A 53 -4.05 22.62 -7.94
C SER A 53 -4.66 21.34 -8.49
N ASP A 54 -5.63 20.73 -7.80
CA ASP A 54 -6.20 19.43 -8.18
C ASP A 54 -7.68 19.34 -7.77
N ILE A 55 -8.56 19.08 -8.73
CA ILE A 55 -10.01 18.93 -8.52
C ILE A 55 -10.34 17.80 -7.53
N MET A 56 -9.44 16.82 -7.39
CA MET A 56 -9.56 15.74 -6.42
C MET A 56 -9.79 16.27 -5.00
N PHE A 57 -9.18 17.39 -4.61
CA PHE A 57 -9.34 17.94 -3.26
C PHE A 57 -10.75 18.45 -2.98
N ALA A 58 -11.44 18.98 -4.00
CA ALA A 58 -12.85 19.34 -3.88
C ALA A 58 -13.74 18.10 -3.67
N SER A 59 -13.50 17.02 -4.43
CA SER A 59 -14.18 15.73 -4.20
C SER A 59 -13.90 15.17 -2.81
N MET A 60 -12.65 15.25 -2.32
CA MET A 60 -12.32 14.81 -0.96
C MET A 60 -13.02 15.66 0.12
N ASN A 61 -13.20 16.97 -0.11
CA ASN A 61 -14.02 17.80 0.77
C ASN A 61 -15.49 17.36 0.77
N ASN A 62 -16.06 17.06 -0.40
CA ASN A 62 -17.42 16.54 -0.53
C ASN A 62 -17.61 15.21 0.19
N VAL A 63 -16.62 14.30 0.13
CA VAL A 63 -16.61 13.07 0.94
C VAL A 63 -16.76 13.41 2.42
N GLY A 64 -16.01 14.38 2.93
CA GLY A 64 -16.11 14.84 4.33
C GLY A 64 -17.50 15.39 4.69
N ILE A 65 -18.08 16.23 3.84
CA ILE A 65 -19.42 16.82 4.03
C ILE A 65 -20.49 15.73 4.07
N ARG A 66 -20.43 14.79 3.11
CA ARG A 66 -21.38 13.68 2.98
C ARG A 66 -21.24 12.70 4.15
N LEU A 67 -20.02 12.40 4.58
CA LEU A 67 -19.75 11.62 5.80
C LEU A 67 -20.37 12.27 7.03
N ARG A 68 -20.19 13.59 7.20
CA ARG A 68 -20.79 14.35 8.30
C ARG A 68 -22.31 14.18 8.33
N SER A 69 -22.97 14.27 7.18
CA SER A 69 -24.43 14.20 7.07
C SER A 69 -24.98 12.78 7.29
N ASN A 70 -24.32 11.78 6.71
CA ASN A 70 -24.85 10.43 6.62
C ASN A 70 -24.39 9.50 7.75
N TYR A 71 -23.22 9.72 8.36
CA TYR A 71 -22.76 8.92 9.48
C TYR A 71 -23.17 9.55 10.81
N LYS A 72 -24.06 8.88 11.57
CA LYS A 72 -24.69 9.41 12.80
C LYS A 72 -23.68 10.01 13.79
N SER A 73 -22.53 9.36 13.96
CA SER A 73 -21.48 9.79 14.89
C SER A 73 -20.79 11.09 14.47
N PHE A 74 -20.88 11.52 13.21
CA PHE A 74 -20.23 12.73 12.68
C PHE A 74 -21.16 13.93 12.48
N ARG A 75 -22.49 13.79 12.59
CA ARG A 75 -23.45 14.89 12.32
C ARG A 75 -23.16 16.19 13.08
N ASN A 76 -22.74 16.08 14.33
CA ASN A 76 -22.46 17.21 15.22
C ASN A 76 -20.97 17.36 15.54
N LEU A 77 -20.10 16.91 14.62
CA LEU A 77 -18.66 16.96 14.83
C LEU A 77 -18.21 18.43 14.94
N ASN A 78 -17.62 18.81 16.06
CA ASN A 78 -17.10 20.16 16.27
C ASN A 78 -15.58 20.22 16.39
N LEU A 79 -14.96 19.04 16.41
CA LEU A 79 -13.54 18.83 16.61
C LEU A 79 -13.09 17.63 15.77
N VAL A 80 -11.99 17.81 15.04
CA VAL A 80 -11.26 16.75 14.35
C VAL A 80 -9.83 16.80 14.83
N ARG A 81 -9.17 15.68 15.10
CA ARG A 81 -7.72 15.65 15.25
C ARG A 81 -7.11 15.19 13.94
N TRP A 82 -6.16 15.93 13.37
CA TRP A 82 -5.37 15.49 12.22
C TRP A 82 -4.07 14.88 12.72
N THR A 83 -3.82 13.62 12.35
CA THR A 83 -2.66 12.84 12.79
C THR A 83 -1.77 12.41 11.63
N GLY A 84 -2.13 12.73 10.38
CA GLY A 84 -1.32 12.42 9.21
C GLY A 84 -0.03 13.25 9.09
N GLY A 85 0.03 14.41 9.75
CA GLY A 85 1.24 15.23 9.85
C GLY A 85 2.32 14.62 10.77
N ASP A 86 1.93 13.71 11.67
CA ASP A 86 2.85 13.09 12.63
C ASP A 86 3.52 11.84 12.04
N ARG A 87 4.83 11.68 12.32
CA ARG A 87 5.53 10.41 12.05
C ARG A 87 4.98 9.36 13.00
N GLN A 88 3.97 8.60 12.57
CA GLN A 88 3.56 7.41 13.29
C GLN A 88 4.76 6.46 13.42
N ALA A 89 5.04 6.02 14.66
CA ALA A 89 6.05 5.00 14.89
C ALA A 89 5.64 3.72 14.15
N ALA A 90 6.61 2.92 13.69
CA ALA A 90 6.36 1.68 12.94
C ALA A 90 5.47 0.66 13.69
N THR A 91 5.22 0.87 14.99
CA THR A 91 4.41 0.02 15.88
C THR A 91 2.94 0.44 15.98
N THR A 92 2.55 1.65 15.59
CA THR A 92 1.13 2.06 15.57
C THR A 92 0.49 1.60 14.26
N SER A 93 -0.14 0.43 14.29
CA SER A 93 -0.81 -0.19 13.13
C SER A 93 -2.13 0.47 12.73
N THR A 94 -2.58 1.52 13.43
CA THR A 94 -3.88 2.13 13.19
C THR A 94 -3.77 3.15 12.07
N ALA A 95 -4.30 2.80 10.89
CA ALA A 95 -4.50 3.72 9.78
C ALA A 95 -5.44 4.85 10.25
N LYS A 96 -4.85 5.95 10.70
CA LYS A 96 -5.55 7.05 11.34
C LYS A 96 -4.94 8.36 10.86
N ASP A 97 -5.55 8.89 9.82
CA ASP A 97 -5.17 10.18 9.24
C ASP A 97 -5.94 11.30 9.97
N LEU A 98 -7.20 11.01 10.34
CA LEU A 98 -8.05 11.87 11.16
C LEU A 98 -8.67 11.08 12.33
N LEU A 99 -9.10 11.81 13.36
CA LEU A 99 -9.95 11.32 14.45
C LEU A 99 -11.15 12.24 14.60
N GLY A 100 -12.36 11.70 14.44
CA GLY A 100 -13.60 12.42 14.71
C GLY A 100 -14.48 11.62 15.65
N ALA A 101 -15.01 12.23 16.71
CA ALA A 101 -15.87 11.55 17.69
C ALA A 101 -15.28 10.24 18.25
N ASN A 102 -13.96 10.20 18.49
CA ASN A 102 -13.18 9.02 18.89
C ASN A 102 -13.13 7.87 17.87
N ILE A 103 -13.64 8.07 16.66
CA ILE A 103 -13.60 7.09 15.56
C ILE A 103 -12.42 7.44 14.64
N PRO A 104 -11.45 6.53 14.44
CA PRO A 104 -10.38 6.74 13.47
C PRO A 104 -10.93 6.82 12.04
N ILE A 105 -10.31 7.66 11.24
CA ILE A 105 -10.66 7.83 9.82
C ILE A 105 -9.36 7.73 9.03
N SER A 106 -9.31 6.81 8.06
CA SER A 106 -8.23 6.71 7.08
C SER A 106 -8.72 7.25 5.74
N VAL A 107 -7.94 8.16 5.18
CA VAL A 107 -8.23 8.87 3.94
C VAL A 107 -7.36 8.31 2.82
N LYS A 108 -7.98 7.97 1.69
CA LYS A 108 -7.28 7.46 0.50
C LYS A 108 -7.66 8.23 -0.75
N ALA A 109 -6.70 9.05 -1.21
CA ALA A 109 -6.79 9.76 -2.49
C ALA A 109 -6.85 8.81 -3.70
N GLU A 110 -6.20 7.65 -3.61
CA GLU A 110 -6.29 6.56 -4.59
C GLU A 110 -6.32 5.25 -3.79
N SER A 111 -7.43 4.54 -3.84
CA SER A 111 -7.70 3.41 -2.95
C SER A 111 -7.38 2.03 -3.54
N ARG A 112 -6.97 1.95 -4.82
CA ARG A 112 -6.54 0.69 -5.46
C ARG A 112 -5.35 0.02 -4.76
N VAL A 113 -4.45 0.81 -4.20
CA VAL A 113 -3.29 0.29 -3.44
C VAL A 113 -3.70 0.03 -2.00
N VAL A 114 -3.66 -1.23 -1.60
CA VAL A 114 -3.91 -1.66 -0.21
C VAL A 114 -2.75 -1.24 0.68
N GLY A 115 -1.52 -1.42 0.22
CA GLY A 115 -0.30 -1.05 0.95
C GLY A 115 0.98 -1.25 0.14
N ASN A 116 2.10 -0.80 0.69
CA ASN A 116 3.44 -0.98 0.10
C ASN A 116 4.31 -1.88 0.99
N PRO A 117 3.93 -3.15 1.24
CA PRO A 117 4.77 -4.04 2.02
C PRO A 117 6.07 -4.34 1.25
N SER A 118 7.20 -4.39 1.95
CA SER A 118 8.40 -4.99 1.34
C SER A 118 8.10 -6.44 0.92
N PRO A 119 8.67 -6.97 -0.17
CA PRO A 119 8.40 -8.33 -0.64
C PRO A 119 8.53 -9.39 0.46
N TYR A 120 9.59 -9.35 1.28
CA TYR A 120 9.75 -10.26 2.41
C TYR A 120 8.56 -10.22 3.38
N ASN A 121 8.12 -9.03 3.77
CA ASN A 121 6.99 -8.88 4.70
C ASN A 121 5.68 -9.44 4.11
N LEU A 122 5.50 -9.42 2.80
CA LEU A 122 4.34 -9.99 2.12
C LEU A 122 4.47 -11.51 1.94
N PHE A 123 5.57 -11.99 1.35
CA PHE A 123 5.74 -13.38 0.92
C PHE A 123 6.29 -14.31 2.01
N VAL A 124 6.92 -13.77 3.06
CA VAL A 124 7.50 -14.56 4.16
C VAL A 124 6.82 -14.22 5.48
N ALA A 125 6.95 -12.98 5.96
CA ALA A 125 6.57 -12.66 7.33
C ALA A 125 5.05 -12.75 7.58
N THR A 126 4.25 -12.42 6.56
CA THR A 126 2.78 -12.55 6.62
C THR A 126 2.33 -14.01 6.69
N PRO A 127 2.66 -14.89 5.73
CA PRO A 127 2.25 -16.30 5.78
C PRO A 127 2.94 -17.11 6.90
N GLN A 128 4.04 -16.62 7.48
CA GLN A 128 4.67 -17.21 8.67
C GLN A 128 4.12 -16.68 9.99
N GLY A 129 3.39 -15.56 10.01
CA GLY A 129 3.05 -14.86 11.24
C GLY A 129 4.24 -14.29 12.03
N SER A 130 5.43 -14.17 11.44
CA SER A 130 6.67 -13.71 12.09
C SER A 130 6.82 -12.18 12.05
N ALA A 131 7.51 -11.55 13.01
CA ALA A 131 7.63 -10.09 13.07
C ALA A 131 8.09 -9.46 11.72
N GLN A 132 7.61 -8.25 11.41
CA GLN A 132 8.03 -7.55 10.19
C GLN A 132 9.52 -7.22 10.25
N ALA A 133 10.23 -7.45 9.14
CA ALA A 133 11.65 -7.15 9.02
C ALA A 133 11.87 -5.81 8.29
N GLN A 134 12.97 -5.14 8.63
CA GLN A 134 13.50 -3.97 7.92
C GLN A 134 14.89 -4.30 7.35
N GLY A 135 15.22 -3.72 6.18
CA GLY A 135 16.59 -3.75 5.66
C GLY A 135 17.06 -5.12 5.13
N MET A 136 16.19 -5.87 4.47
CA MET A 136 16.54 -7.18 3.90
C MET A 136 17.34 -7.06 2.59
N THR A 137 18.01 -8.15 2.23
CA THR A 137 18.67 -8.35 0.93
C THR A 137 17.70 -8.16 -0.23
N SER A 138 18.24 -7.87 -1.42
CA SER A 138 17.44 -7.70 -2.65
C SER A 138 16.57 -8.93 -2.90
N TRP A 139 15.24 -8.74 -2.98
CA TRP A 139 14.30 -9.85 -3.17
C TRP A 139 14.55 -10.61 -4.48
N TYR A 140 15.01 -9.91 -5.52
CA TYR A 140 15.44 -10.53 -6.78
C TYR A 140 16.62 -11.48 -6.60
N LEU A 141 17.55 -11.15 -5.70
CA LEU A 141 18.70 -12.00 -5.38
C LEU A 141 18.28 -13.24 -4.60
N GLU A 142 17.30 -13.10 -3.70
CA GLU A 142 16.78 -14.19 -2.88
C GLU A 142 15.95 -15.19 -3.72
N THR A 143 15.18 -14.70 -4.69
CA THR A 143 14.20 -15.50 -5.42
C THR A 143 14.67 -15.98 -6.79
N ALA A 144 15.56 -15.24 -7.46
CA ALA A 144 16.03 -15.59 -8.80
C ALA A 144 17.51 -15.22 -9.00
N PRO A 145 18.45 -15.74 -8.17
CA PRO A 145 19.85 -15.30 -8.18
C PRO A 145 20.53 -15.45 -9.54
N GLN A 146 20.30 -16.57 -10.24
CA GLN A 146 20.89 -16.84 -11.55
C GLN A 146 20.32 -15.92 -12.63
N ALA A 147 18.98 -15.82 -12.73
CA ALA A 147 18.35 -14.93 -13.72
C ALA A 147 18.68 -13.45 -13.46
N TYR A 148 18.81 -13.04 -12.18
CA TYR A 148 19.22 -11.69 -11.84
C TYR A 148 20.69 -11.44 -12.19
N GLN A 149 21.58 -12.41 -11.96
CA GLN A 149 22.98 -12.33 -12.40
C GLN A 149 23.10 -12.21 -13.91
N GLU A 150 22.35 -13.00 -14.68
CA GLU A 150 22.33 -12.92 -16.16
C GLU A 150 21.87 -11.54 -16.64
N PHE A 151 20.75 -11.05 -16.11
CA PHE A 151 20.23 -9.72 -16.44
C PHE A 151 21.21 -8.61 -16.05
N TYR A 152 21.83 -8.70 -14.88
CA TYR A 152 22.84 -7.77 -14.41
C TYR A 152 24.10 -7.77 -15.31
N ALA A 153 24.63 -8.94 -15.65
CA ALA A 153 25.81 -9.07 -16.50
C ALA A 153 25.57 -8.45 -17.88
N PHE A 154 24.39 -8.69 -18.47
CA PHE A 154 24.01 -8.06 -19.74
C PHE A 154 23.90 -6.54 -19.60
N ALA A 155 23.24 -6.04 -18.55
CA ALA A 155 23.09 -4.61 -18.30
C ALA A 155 24.45 -3.91 -18.11
N ARG A 156 25.42 -4.55 -17.43
CA ARG A 156 26.78 -4.04 -17.28
C ARG A 156 27.48 -3.89 -18.63
N LYS A 157 27.46 -4.95 -19.45
CA LYS A 157 28.07 -4.96 -20.78
C LYS A 157 27.43 -3.90 -21.69
N LEU A 158 26.10 -3.83 -21.70
CA LEU A 158 25.33 -2.85 -22.47
C LEU A 158 25.69 -1.41 -22.10
N THR A 159 26.01 -1.15 -20.83
CA THR A 159 26.34 0.19 -20.32
C THR A 159 27.84 0.48 -20.30
N GLY A 160 28.69 -0.45 -20.73
CA GLY A 160 30.15 -0.33 -20.69
C GLY A 160 30.73 -0.27 -19.27
N LEU A 161 29.98 -0.75 -18.27
CA LEU A 161 30.38 -0.78 -16.85
C LEU A 161 31.00 -2.13 -16.44
N ASP A 162 31.27 -3.00 -17.41
CA ASP A 162 32.03 -4.23 -17.26
C ASP A 162 33.55 -3.99 -17.32
N THR A 163 33.99 -2.91 -17.97
CA THR A 163 35.41 -2.58 -18.17
C THR A 163 35.77 -1.16 -17.71
N GLY A 164 37.06 -0.90 -17.46
CA GLY A 164 37.58 0.45 -17.15
C GLY A 164 37.50 0.89 -15.68
N MET A 165 37.84 2.17 -15.42
CA MET A 165 37.97 2.72 -14.05
C MET A 165 36.67 2.80 -13.24
N ASN A 166 35.51 2.79 -13.93
CA ASN A 166 34.18 2.85 -13.30
C ASN A 166 33.48 1.48 -13.28
N THR A 167 34.23 0.39 -13.41
CA THR A 167 33.67 -0.97 -13.40
C THR A 167 32.87 -1.25 -12.11
N THR A 168 31.71 -1.89 -12.29
CA THR A 168 30.91 -2.43 -11.19
C THR A 168 31.34 -3.88 -10.91
N PRO A 169 31.07 -4.42 -9.71
CA PRO A 169 31.42 -5.82 -9.38
C PRO A 169 30.84 -6.82 -10.40
N GLU A 170 31.52 -7.94 -10.60
CA GLU A 170 31.07 -8.96 -11.55
C GLU A 170 29.84 -9.72 -11.04
N ALA A 171 29.87 -10.10 -9.77
CA ALA A 171 28.75 -10.74 -9.11
C ALA A 171 27.69 -9.70 -8.69
N VAL A 172 26.42 -9.99 -8.98
CA VAL A 172 25.28 -9.15 -8.59
C VAL A 172 25.14 -9.08 -7.07
N VAL A 173 25.55 -10.13 -6.35
CA VAL A 173 25.59 -10.17 -4.87
C VAL A 173 26.52 -9.06 -4.35
N GLU A 174 27.73 -8.95 -4.89
CA GLU A 174 28.70 -7.93 -4.49
C GLU A 174 28.24 -6.54 -4.90
N PHE A 175 27.62 -6.43 -6.09
CA PHE A 175 27.01 -5.18 -6.55
C PHE A 175 25.91 -4.68 -5.61
N GLU A 176 25.05 -5.55 -5.12
CA GLU A 176 23.97 -5.23 -4.19
C GLU A 176 24.49 -4.72 -2.83
N LEU A 177 25.65 -5.22 -2.39
CA LEU A 177 26.35 -4.76 -1.19
C LEU A 177 27.17 -3.48 -1.43
N SER A 178 27.47 -3.17 -2.69
CA SER A 178 28.31 -2.04 -3.06
C SER A 178 27.59 -0.69 -2.96
N ARG A 179 28.37 0.38 -2.77
CA ARG A 179 27.89 1.78 -2.89
C ARG A 179 27.81 2.27 -4.35
N ARG A 180 28.20 1.44 -5.33
CA ARG A 180 28.38 1.82 -6.75
C ARG A 180 27.15 1.51 -7.62
N LYS A 181 25.93 1.59 -7.05
CA LYS A 181 24.69 1.35 -7.80
C LYS A 181 24.32 2.50 -8.75
N LYS A 182 24.61 3.75 -8.35
CA LYS A 182 24.20 4.97 -9.07
C LYS A 182 24.67 5.03 -10.53
N PRO A 183 25.93 4.69 -10.88
CA PRO A 183 26.37 4.67 -12.27
C PRO A 183 25.52 3.78 -13.17
N LEU A 184 25.25 2.53 -12.77
CA LEU A 184 24.43 1.60 -13.55
C LEU A 184 22.99 2.09 -13.69
N ILE A 185 22.36 2.51 -12.57
CA ILE A 185 20.99 3.04 -12.59
C ILE A 185 20.88 4.24 -13.55
N ARG A 186 21.87 5.14 -13.53
CA ARG A 186 21.89 6.32 -14.42
C ARG A 186 22.11 5.91 -15.88
N ALA A 187 23.07 5.03 -16.15
CA ALA A 187 23.36 4.57 -17.51
C ALA A 187 22.12 3.91 -18.14
N ILE A 188 21.42 3.04 -17.40
CA ILE A 188 20.18 2.41 -17.86
C ILE A 188 19.07 3.43 -18.09
N LYS A 189 18.92 4.43 -17.21
CA LYS A 189 17.94 5.52 -17.42
C LYS A 189 18.24 6.32 -18.69
N ASN A 190 19.51 6.55 -18.99
CA ASN A 190 19.93 7.31 -20.18
C ASN A 190 19.68 6.57 -21.49
N LEU A 191 19.49 5.25 -21.46
CA LEU A 191 19.08 4.46 -22.65
C LEU A 191 17.62 4.74 -23.05
N GLY A 192 16.81 5.36 -22.18
CA GLY A 192 15.40 5.65 -22.44
C GLY A 192 14.56 4.38 -22.62
N GLU A 193 13.60 4.43 -23.55
CA GLU A 193 12.72 3.30 -23.89
C GLU A 193 13.31 2.34 -24.94
N HIS A 194 14.51 2.64 -25.46
CA HIS A 194 15.10 1.92 -26.59
C HIS A 194 16.01 0.80 -26.10
N TYR A 195 15.45 -0.10 -25.29
CA TYR A 195 16.21 -1.26 -24.83
C TYR A 195 16.40 -2.26 -25.98
N PRO A 196 17.60 -2.86 -26.13
CA PRO A 196 17.76 -4.01 -27.00
C PRO A 196 16.76 -5.11 -26.61
N GLN A 197 16.24 -5.85 -27.59
CA GLN A 197 15.27 -6.93 -27.36
C GLN A 197 15.77 -7.91 -26.28
N GLU A 198 17.05 -8.29 -26.32
CA GLU A 198 17.67 -9.19 -25.35
C GLU A 198 17.62 -8.65 -23.90
N PHE A 199 17.72 -7.33 -23.71
CA PHE A 199 17.58 -6.71 -22.38
C PHE A 199 16.16 -6.94 -21.83
N GLN A 200 15.14 -6.73 -22.67
CA GLN A 200 13.75 -6.91 -22.29
C GLN A 200 13.44 -8.39 -22.03
N GLU A 201 13.94 -9.30 -22.85
CA GLU A 201 13.77 -10.75 -22.68
C GLU A 201 14.39 -11.24 -21.36
N LEU A 202 15.62 -10.81 -21.05
CA LEU A 202 16.28 -11.16 -19.79
C LEU A 202 15.56 -10.57 -18.58
N TYR A 203 15.07 -9.32 -18.71
CA TYR A 203 14.26 -8.68 -17.66
C TYR A 203 12.95 -9.43 -17.41
N ILE A 204 12.18 -9.75 -18.46
CA ILE A 204 10.93 -10.51 -18.35
C ILE A 204 11.19 -11.90 -17.76
N ARG A 205 12.23 -12.60 -18.21
CA ARG A 205 12.61 -13.92 -17.69
C ARG A 205 12.92 -13.87 -16.19
N MET A 206 13.71 -12.90 -15.76
CA MET A 206 13.98 -12.67 -14.34
C MET A 206 12.66 -12.40 -13.61
N CYS A 207 11.81 -11.53 -14.14
CA CYS A 207 10.55 -11.17 -13.52
C CYS A 207 9.61 -12.37 -13.33
N GLN A 208 9.45 -13.21 -14.34
CA GLN A 208 8.66 -14.44 -14.31
C GLN A 208 9.18 -15.42 -13.25
N LYS A 209 10.51 -15.62 -13.17
CA LYS A 209 11.13 -16.46 -12.13
C LYS A 209 10.85 -15.94 -10.74
N VAL A 210 10.94 -14.62 -10.55
CA VAL A 210 10.64 -13.98 -9.26
C VAL A 210 9.17 -14.15 -8.90
N SER A 211 8.23 -13.97 -9.85
CA SER A 211 6.81 -14.23 -9.63
C SER A 211 6.58 -15.66 -9.15
N GLN A 212 7.14 -16.64 -9.87
CA GLN A 212 7.03 -18.07 -9.55
C GLN A 212 7.55 -18.37 -8.15
N SER A 213 8.81 -18.03 -7.87
CA SER A 213 9.42 -18.33 -6.58
C SER A 213 8.74 -17.58 -5.43
N SER A 214 8.26 -16.35 -5.64
CA SER A 214 7.54 -15.59 -4.60
C SER A 214 6.20 -16.23 -4.24
N ALA A 215 5.44 -16.71 -5.23
CA ALA A 215 4.20 -17.44 -5.01
C ALA A 215 4.45 -18.76 -4.27
N GLU A 216 5.44 -19.55 -4.73
CA GLU A 216 5.84 -20.81 -4.09
C GLU A 216 6.30 -20.60 -2.64
N ILE A 217 7.08 -19.55 -2.37
CA ILE A 217 7.52 -19.20 -1.00
C ILE A 217 6.31 -18.90 -0.10
N PHE A 218 5.36 -18.08 -0.58
CA PHE A 218 4.16 -17.74 0.19
C PHE A 218 3.33 -18.98 0.51
N GLU A 219 3.02 -19.80 -0.50
CA GLU A 219 2.25 -21.04 -0.36
C GLU A 219 2.91 -22.02 0.63
N ASN A 220 4.23 -22.21 0.50
CA ASN A 220 4.98 -23.10 1.37
C ASN A 220 4.93 -22.66 2.83
N TYR A 221 5.11 -21.37 3.11
CA TYR A 221 5.02 -20.85 4.47
C TYR A 221 3.59 -20.86 4.99
N LEU A 222 2.61 -20.52 4.16
CA LEU A 222 1.21 -20.53 4.54
C LEU A 222 0.76 -21.95 4.92
N SER A 223 1.01 -22.93 4.05
CA SER A 223 0.64 -24.34 4.27
C SER A 223 1.25 -24.90 5.57
N LYS A 224 2.52 -24.60 5.84
CA LYS A 224 3.19 -24.99 7.09
C LYS A 224 2.54 -24.31 8.30
N SER A 225 2.28 -23.02 8.22
CA SER A 225 1.74 -22.24 9.35
C SER A 225 0.29 -22.60 9.65
N LEU A 226 -0.54 -22.85 8.64
CA LEU A 226 -1.94 -23.25 8.79
C LEU A 226 -2.12 -24.63 9.44
N LYS A 227 -1.09 -25.49 9.39
CA LYS A 227 -1.03 -26.81 10.05
C LYS A 227 -0.41 -26.75 11.45
N SER A 228 0.04 -25.59 11.89
CA SER A 228 0.75 -25.40 13.16
C SER A 228 -0.10 -24.67 14.20
N ARG A 229 0.44 -24.52 15.41
CA ARG A 229 -0.22 -23.80 16.52
C ARG A 229 -0.41 -22.29 16.26
N ILE A 230 0.31 -21.71 15.29
CA ILE A 230 0.24 -20.28 14.99
C ILE A 230 -0.81 -19.91 13.93
N ARG A 231 -1.66 -20.87 13.50
CA ARG A 231 -2.71 -20.68 12.49
C ARG A 231 -3.52 -19.40 12.71
N GLY A 232 -4.01 -19.17 13.94
CA GLY A 232 -4.83 -18.00 14.26
C GLY A 232 -4.10 -16.68 13.99
N ALA A 233 -2.87 -16.54 14.50
CA ALA A 233 -2.05 -15.35 14.31
C ALA A 233 -1.72 -15.06 12.84
N VAL A 234 -1.52 -16.11 12.03
CA VAL A 234 -1.29 -15.99 10.58
C VAL A 234 -2.54 -15.46 9.87
N LEU A 235 -3.72 -16.04 10.16
CA LEU A 235 -4.98 -15.59 9.55
C LEU A 235 -5.33 -14.15 9.96
N GLU A 236 -5.12 -13.78 11.23
CA GLU A 236 -5.24 -12.40 11.67
C GLU A 236 -4.34 -11.44 10.88
N ARG A 237 -3.11 -11.86 10.61
CA ARG A 237 -2.16 -11.05 9.87
C ARG A 237 -2.54 -10.90 8.41
N ILE A 238 -3.07 -11.95 7.79
CA ILE A 238 -3.62 -11.89 6.44
C ILE A 238 -4.80 -10.91 6.40
N ALA A 239 -5.72 -10.98 7.37
CA ALA A 239 -6.83 -10.02 7.48
C ALA A 239 -6.34 -8.56 7.60
N LYS A 240 -5.33 -8.33 8.45
CA LYS A 240 -4.69 -7.01 8.61
C LYS A 240 -4.02 -6.53 7.31
N MET A 241 -3.29 -7.40 6.61
CA MET A 241 -2.53 -7.03 5.40
C MET A 241 -3.43 -6.80 4.19
N PHE A 242 -4.37 -7.71 3.91
CA PHE A 242 -5.16 -7.70 2.68
C PHE A 242 -6.46 -6.88 2.81
N PHE A 243 -7.09 -6.90 3.98
CA PHE A 243 -8.35 -6.18 4.21
C PHE A 243 -8.20 -4.96 5.09
N ARG A 244 -6.96 -4.54 5.43
CA ARG A 244 -6.69 -3.36 6.26
C ARG A 244 -7.41 -3.40 7.62
N MET A 245 -7.76 -4.57 8.13
CA MET A 245 -8.42 -4.69 9.44
C MET A 245 -7.47 -4.34 10.57
N ASN A 246 -8.02 -3.84 11.67
CA ASN A 246 -7.26 -3.45 12.86
C ASN A 246 -7.95 -3.92 14.14
N ALA A 247 -7.33 -3.64 15.29
CA ALA A 247 -7.92 -3.94 16.59
C ALA A 247 -9.13 -3.05 16.94
N VAL A 248 -9.35 -1.97 16.19
CA VAL A 248 -10.47 -1.05 16.37
C VAL A 248 -11.18 -0.85 15.03
N GLU A 249 -12.49 -0.68 15.10
CA GLU A 249 -13.31 -0.25 13.97
C GLU A 249 -12.90 1.16 13.53
N TYR A 250 -12.94 1.42 12.23
CA TYR A 250 -12.61 2.74 11.68
C TYR A 250 -13.28 3.00 10.33
N VAL A 251 -13.37 4.28 9.95
CA VAL A 251 -13.89 4.70 8.65
C VAL A 251 -12.74 4.73 7.64
N LEU A 252 -12.91 4.06 6.50
CA LEU A 252 -12.07 4.24 5.32
C LEU A 252 -12.86 5.03 4.29
N CYS A 253 -12.31 6.16 3.82
CA CYS A 253 -12.98 6.98 2.82
C CYS A 253 -11.99 7.60 1.82
N GLY A 254 -12.54 8.09 0.72
CA GLY A 254 -11.79 8.84 -0.28
C GLY A 254 -12.30 8.56 -1.68
N ILE A 255 -11.37 8.35 -2.62
CA ILE A 255 -11.69 8.14 -4.04
C ILE A 255 -11.14 6.78 -4.49
N ASP A 256 -11.99 6.01 -5.17
CA ASP A 256 -11.66 4.74 -5.84
C ASP A 256 -11.90 4.92 -7.35
N GLY A 257 -10.81 5.14 -8.10
CA GLY A 257 -10.89 5.54 -9.50
C GLY A 257 -11.57 6.91 -9.67
N LYS A 258 -12.84 6.92 -10.10
CA LYS A 258 -13.64 8.16 -10.27
C LYS A 258 -14.74 8.32 -9.22
N ASN A 259 -14.90 7.33 -8.34
CA ASN A 259 -16.03 7.27 -7.42
C ASN A 259 -15.57 7.65 -6.01
N GLU A 260 -16.34 8.53 -5.38
CA GLU A 260 -16.25 8.78 -3.95
C GLU A 260 -16.75 7.55 -3.18
N PHE A 261 -16.08 7.18 -2.09
CA PHE A 261 -16.52 6.07 -1.26
C PHE A 261 -16.28 6.33 0.23
N ALA A 262 -17.10 5.68 1.05
CA ALA A 262 -16.90 5.56 2.48
C ALA A 262 -17.43 4.23 2.98
N VAL A 263 -16.60 3.54 3.76
CA VAL A 263 -16.95 2.27 4.40
C VAL A 263 -16.49 2.25 5.85
N LEU A 264 -17.23 1.55 6.68
CA LEU A 264 -16.85 1.19 8.04
C LEU A 264 -16.18 -0.17 8.00
N ILE A 265 -14.90 -0.21 8.39
CA ILE A 265 -14.11 -1.43 8.50
C ILE A 265 -14.26 -1.93 9.94
N PRO A 266 -14.83 -3.13 10.16
CA PRO A 266 -15.02 -3.66 11.50
C PRO A 266 -13.67 -3.93 12.16
N ASP A 267 -13.67 -4.01 13.49
CA ASP A 267 -12.51 -4.56 14.17
C ASP A 267 -12.34 -6.05 13.84
N LEU A 268 -11.09 -6.51 13.99
CA LEU A 268 -10.70 -7.87 13.63
C LEU A 268 -11.47 -8.94 14.43
N THR A 269 -11.82 -8.68 15.69
CA THR A 269 -12.54 -9.64 16.53
C THR A 269 -13.94 -9.84 15.99
N THR A 270 -14.64 -8.76 15.69
CA THR A 270 -15.98 -8.79 15.06
C THR A 270 -15.94 -9.53 13.73
N TRP A 271 -14.92 -9.28 12.90
CA TRP A 271 -14.77 -10.01 11.63
C TRP A 271 -14.53 -11.50 11.85
N LEU A 272 -13.61 -11.89 12.73
CA LEU A 272 -13.30 -13.29 13.01
C LEU A 272 -14.47 -14.05 13.64
N GLN A 273 -15.41 -13.37 14.31
CA GLN A 273 -16.63 -14.00 14.83
C GLN A 273 -17.65 -14.31 13.73
N THR A 274 -17.67 -13.52 12.66
CA THR A 274 -18.72 -13.56 11.62
C THR A 274 -18.26 -14.21 10.31
N TRP A 275 -16.97 -14.13 10.00
CA TRP A 275 -16.36 -14.63 8.77
C TRP A 275 -15.20 -15.58 9.06
N GLN A 276 -14.87 -16.41 8.07
CA GLN A 276 -13.69 -17.26 8.08
C GLN A 276 -13.04 -17.31 6.70
N PHE A 277 -11.73 -17.53 6.70
CA PHE A 277 -10.99 -17.90 5.51
C PHE A 277 -11.24 -19.37 5.18
N GLU A 278 -11.71 -19.64 3.97
CA GLU A 278 -11.85 -21.01 3.44
C GLU A 278 -10.60 -21.41 2.66
N ASP A 279 -10.12 -20.52 1.79
CA ASP A 279 -9.00 -20.79 0.88
C ASP A 279 -8.21 -19.50 0.63
N ILE A 280 -6.90 -19.64 0.49
CA ILE A 280 -5.97 -18.52 0.25
C ILE A 280 -4.90 -19.04 -0.69
N LYS A 281 -4.78 -18.42 -1.86
CA LYS A 281 -3.82 -18.81 -2.90
C LYS A 281 -2.96 -17.64 -3.33
N ALA A 282 -1.67 -17.90 -3.52
CA ALA A 282 -0.75 -17.08 -4.29
C ALA A 282 -0.45 -17.76 -5.63
N ILE A 283 -0.66 -17.05 -6.73
CA ILE A 283 -0.55 -17.56 -8.10
C ILE A 283 0.44 -16.67 -8.85
N PRO A 284 1.51 -17.22 -9.45
CA PRO A 284 2.43 -16.40 -10.21
C PRO A 284 1.77 -15.93 -11.51
N ASN A 285 1.81 -14.61 -11.76
CA ASN A 285 1.35 -14.07 -13.03
C ASN A 285 2.54 -13.98 -14.00
N LEU A 286 2.54 -14.86 -15.01
CA LEU A 286 3.63 -14.99 -15.98
C LEU A 286 3.38 -14.19 -17.27
N GLU A 287 2.17 -13.65 -17.43
CA GLU A 287 1.77 -12.86 -18.60
C GLU A 287 2.21 -11.39 -18.48
N LYS A 288 2.41 -10.90 -17.26
CA LYS A 288 2.90 -9.54 -17.02
C LYS A 288 4.40 -9.44 -17.30
N GLU A 289 4.81 -8.34 -17.93
CA GLU A 289 6.23 -8.01 -18.19
C GLU A 289 6.97 -7.47 -16.94
N GLN A 290 6.43 -7.73 -15.75
CA GLN A 290 7.01 -7.37 -14.46
C GLN A 290 6.68 -8.46 -13.45
N SER A 291 7.41 -8.51 -12.33
CA SER A 291 7.17 -9.52 -11.29
C SER A 291 5.83 -9.27 -10.59
N VAL A 292 4.86 -10.14 -10.82
CA VAL A 292 3.51 -10.05 -10.27
C VAL A 292 3.07 -11.39 -9.70
N VAL A 293 2.51 -11.35 -8.50
CA VAL A 293 1.83 -12.49 -7.86
C VAL A 293 0.39 -12.10 -7.60
N ASP A 294 -0.54 -12.85 -8.17
CA ASP A 294 -1.96 -12.71 -7.92
C ASP A 294 -2.33 -13.45 -6.63
N PHE A 295 -3.27 -12.91 -5.86
CA PHE A 295 -3.81 -13.55 -4.68
C PHE A 295 -5.32 -13.72 -4.78
N GLU A 296 -5.79 -14.89 -4.41
CA GLU A 296 -7.20 -15.21 -4.32
C GLU A 296 -7.51 -15.62 -2.87
N ILE A 297 -8.39 -14.85 -2.21
CA ILE A 297 -8.78 -15.07 -0.82
C ILE A 297 -10.28 -15.34 -0.77
N LEU A 298 -10.65 -16.58 -0.46
CA LEU A 298 -12.03 -16.99 -0.30
C LEU A 298 -12.44 -16.86 1.17
N CYS A 299 -13.42 -16.01 1.43
CA CYS A 299 -14.01 -15.81 2.75
C CYS A 299 -15.47 -16.25 2.75
N THR A 300 -15.89 -16.92 3.82
CA THR A 300 -17.29 -17.35 3.98
C THR A 300 -17.87 -16.82 5.28
N ASN A 301 -19.09 -16.31 5.22
CA ASN A 301 -19.85 -15.94 6.39
C ASN A 301 -20.27 -17.20 7.15
N LYS A 302 -19.92 -17.28 8.44
CA LYS A 302 -20.14 -18.47 9.26
C LYS A 302 -21.62 -18.82 9.43
N THR A 303 -22.50 -17.83 9.41
CA THR A 303 -23.93 -17.98 9.62
C THR A 303 -24.68 -18.18 8.30
N THR A 304 -24.52 -17.25 7.36
CA THR A 304 -25.29 -17.26 6.10
C THR A 304 -24.72 -18.20 5.05
N LYS A 305 -23.49 -18.69 5.26
CA LYS A 305 -22.71 -19.48 4.29
C LYS A 305 -22.45 -18.75 2.96
N HIS A 306 -22.70 -17.45 2.91
CA HIS A 306 -22.36 -16.63 1.75
C HIS A 306 -20.83 -16.56 1.61
N ALA A 307 -20.33 -16.97 0.45
CA ALA A 307 -18.92 -16.96 0.11
C ALA A 307 -18.59 -15.76 -0.78
N TYR A 308 -17.41 -15.18 -0.57
CA TYR A 308 -16.90 -14.04 -1.33
C TYR A 308 -15.43 -14.27 -1.67
N LEU A 309 -15.09 -14.13 -2.94
CA LEU A 309 -13.72 -14.25 -3.44
C LEU A 309 -13.11 -12.86 -3.62
N ALA A 310 -12.19 -12.49 -2.75
CA ALA A 310 -11.43 -11.26 -2.87
C ALA A 310 -10.15 -11.51 -3.68
N LYS A 311 -9.98 -10.74 -4.77
CA LYS A 311 -8.82 -10.82 -5.64
C LYS A 311 -7.89 -9.63 -5.42
N PHE A 312 -6.60 -9.91 -5.40
CA PHE A 312 -5.53 -8.95 -5.25
C PHE A 312 -4.38 -9.31 -6.18
N HIS A 313 -3.46 -8.37 -6.39
CA HIS A 313 -2.16 -8.69 -6.96
C HIS A 313 -1.07 -7.88 -6.27
N ALA A 314 0.13 -8.43 -6.22
CA ALA A 314 1.31 -7.72 -5.74
C ALA A 314 2.33 -7.55 -6.85
N GLU A 315 2.77 -6.31 -7.06
CA GLU A 315 3.92 -5.99 -7.90
C GLU A 315 5.20 -5.99 -7.06
N ILE A 316 6.23 -6.70 -7.53
CA ILE A 316 7.60 -6.63 -7.01
C ILE A 316 8.42 -5.82 -8.01
N ARG A 317 8.94 -4.68 -7.59
CA ARG A 317 9.53 -3.71 -8.52
C ARG A 317 10.63 -2.89 -7.87
N TRP A 318 11.42 -2.23 -8.70
CA TRP A 318 12.37 -1.24 -8.20
C TRP A 318 11.71 0.12 -7.98
N SER A 319 11.97 0.76 -6.83
CA SER A 319 11.31 2.02 -6.45
C SER A 319 11.76 3.24 -7.28
N HIS A 320 13.02 3.27 -7.75
CA HIS A 320 13.60 4.43 -8.41
C HIS A 320 14.36 4.07 -9.71
N GLY A 321 13.90 3.05 -10.42
CA GLY A 321 14.47 2.55 -11.68
C GLY A 321 15.27 1.26 -11.50
N LYS A 322 15.61 0.59 -12.60
CA LYS A 322 16.21 -0.74 -12.57
C LYS A 322 17.51 -0.78 -11.76
N PHE A 323 17.72 -1.84 -10.97
CA PHE A 323 18.84 -2.03 -10.04
C PHE A 323 18.89 -1.07 -8.83
N SER A 324 17.78 -0.41 -8.50
CA SER A 324 17.64 0.35 -7.25
C SER A 324 17.05 -0.53 -6.12
N SER A 325 16.53 0.08 -5.05
CA SER A 325 15.89 -0.68 -3.96
C SER A 325 14.62 -1.36 -4.44
N VAL A 326 14.40 -2.61 -4.02
CA VAL A 326 13.19 -3.37 -4.34
C VAL A 326 12.07 -3.02 -3.36
N GLU A 327 10.89 -2.75 -3.87
CA GLU A 327 9.66 -2.51 -3.14
C GLU A 327 8.56 -3.50 -3.58
N GLY A 328 7.59 -3.72 -2.71
CA GLY A 328 6.35 -4.43 -3.03
C GLY A 328 5.17 -3.47 -2.98
N LYS A 329 4.21 -3.66 -3.87
CA LYS A 329 2.93 -2.94 -3.86
C LYS A 329 1.78 -3.92 -3.98
N LEU A 330 0.87 -3.90 -3.01
CA LEU A 330 -0.31 -4.76 -2.98
C LEU A 330 -1.52 -3.96 -3.46
N TYR A 331 -2.22 -4.47 -4.46
CA TYR A 331 -3.38 -3.88 -5.09
C TYR A 331 -4.61 -4.77 -4.89
N LYS A 332 -5.79 -4.16 -4.82
CA LYS A 332 -7.09 -4.85 -4.84
C LYS A 332 -7.72 -4.81 -6.23
N GLU A 333 -8.52 -5.83 -6.54
CA GLU A 333 -9.30 -5.95 -7.80
C GLU A 333 -10.82 -5.79 -7.60
N PHE A 334 -11.22 -5.14 -6.51
CA PHE A 334 -12.62 -4.89 -6.13
C PHE A 334 -12.77 -3.46 -5.61
N ASN A 335 -14.00 -2.92 -5.49
CA ASN A 335 -14.20 -1.68 -4.74
C ASN A 335 -14.39 -1.98 -3.26
N TRP A 336 -13.90 -1.12 -2.36
CA TRP A 336 -14.05 -1.35 -0.91
C TRP A 336 -15.50 -1.53 -0.47
N SER A 337 -16.44 -0.86 -1.15
CA SER A 337 -17.88 -0.95 -0.92
C SER A 337 -18.50 -2.30 -1.34
N ASP A 338 -17.80 -3.11 -2.14
CA ASP A 338 -18.26 -4.41 -2.61
C ASP A 338 -17.95 -5.54 -1.62
N LEU A 339 -17.13 -5.27 -0.59
CA LEU A 339 -16.80 -6.27 0.43
C LEU A 339 -18.00 -6.48 1.37
N PRO A 340 -18.56 -7.70 1.44
CA PRO A 340 -19.80 -7.98 2.17
C PRO A 340 -19.66 -7.91 3.70
N PHE A 341 -18.44 -7.78 4.20
CA PHE A 341 -18.14 -7.61 5.62
C PHE A 341 -17.76 -6.18 6.00
N PHE A 342 -17.79 -5.25 5.05
CA PHE A 342 -17.69 -3.81 5.32
C PHE A 342 -19.07 -3.18 5.26
N SER A 343 -19.33 -2.21 6.13
CA SER A 343 -20.60 -1.47 6.08
C SER A 343 -20.42 -0.23 5.23
N VAL A 344 -21.16 -0.12 4.13
CA VAL A 344 -21.13 1.08 3.29
C VAL A 344 -21.78 2.25 4.05
N ILE A 345 -21.09 3.37 4.09
CA ILE A 345 -21.65 4.64 4.55
C ILE A 345 -22.12 5.36 3.27
N PRO A 346 -23.44 5.58 3.09
CA PRO A 346 -23.93 6.34 1.96
C PRO A 346 -23.26 7.71 1.97
N LEU A 347 -22.60 8.07 0.87
CA LEU A 347 -22.25 9.46 0.64
C LEU A 347 -23.48 10.15 0.09
#